data_AF-A0A965TPJ6-F1
#
_entry.id   AF-A0A965TPJ6-F1
#
_cell.length_a   1.000
_cell.length_b   1.000
_cell.length_c   1.000
_cell.angle_alpha   90.00
_cell.angle_beta   90.00
_cell.angle_gamma   90.00
#
_symmetry.space_group_name_H-M   'P 1'
#
loop_
_entity.id
_entity.type
_entity.pdbx_description
1 polymer ?
#
loop_
_entity_poly.entity_id
_entity_poly.type
_entity_poly.pdbx_seq_one_letter_code
_entity_poly.pdbx_strand_id
1 'polypeptide(L)'
;MKIVLAGAESNDALKVFRHNPPPSVLVSNLYLQKKSPSKIKEILETYKSLGCWVIIDSGAFTFLSKYGILRTDRTIEQFREKYNLHRVVLEDWQYDKEESQRRFDKEFGKYFDVWLSHLDLYYEYSDMIAELDLDALVGIERMGELRQKYEAYKDKICYTPHIGIEKELRLQTPEEHQYLKDLLSSGIKYLGLGNSSHSDVEQFFSRYKAIKENKIRVHGWAQTSAEAITTLPFFSIDSTTWLSAAKFGVTFEYKDGWAKMKSHDHTQKEAFRRTCQKECEENGINFEDFCNDEPFSVLQWSALQWIRMAKYYEKDVSRSYWLTQDEASSVIEQQREEQGLNSLVVRETTSVNIFKDNRLKINRLCNLCEIATQCPHYIPNNTCIFPTSGLSTDLTSKDLMKAVIDMQMGRVNQAVFSERMKGGSVNSNVTKEIQTLSRMIKEYDAMNQDGTGIHISAKGEESVGVLERLFGGKSEPKTKTEILQAEEAEIIDE
;
A
#
# COMPACT_ATOMS: atom_id res chain seq x y z
N MET A 1 -7.36 -4.71 -0.08
CA MET A 1 -6.38 -4.86 1.03
C MET A 1 -6.90 -4.17 2.29
N LYS A 2 -6.71 -4.72 3.49
CA LYS A 2 -7.13 -4.05 4.74
C LYS A 2 -5.99 -3.23 5.36
N ILE A 3 -6.26 -1.97 5.69
CA ILE A 3 -5.35 -1.16 6.52
C ILE A 3 -5.90 -1.17 7.94
N VAL A 4 -5.09 -1.68 8.87
CA VAL A 4 -5.48 -1.92 10.25
C VAL A 4 -4.89 -0.83 11.15
N LEU A 5 -5.75 -0.09 11.86
CA LEU A 5 -5.29 0.96 12.77
C LEU A 5 -4.91 0.32 14.12
N ALA A 6 -3.61 0.29 14.41
CA ALA A 6 -3.06 -0.28 15.64
C ALA A 6 -3.07 0.71 16.80
N GLY A 7 -3.12 0.19 18.03
CA GLY A 7 -3.24 1.00 19.27
C GLY A 7 -4.67 1.41 19.59
N ALA A 8 -5.64 0.62 19.12
CA ALA A 8 -7.06 0.90 19.26
C ALA A 8 -7.56 0.75 20.72
N GLU A 9 -6.83 0.08 21.60
CA GLU A 9 -7.24 -0.12 22.99
C GLU A 9 -7.18 1.14 23.88
N SER A 10 -6.67 2.27 23.36
CA SER A 10 -6.62 3.53 24.08
C SER A 10 -8.00 4.19 24.21
N ASN A 11 -8.21 4.95 25.30
CA ASN A 11 -9.49 5.65 25.49
C ASN A 11 -9.73 6.71 24.40
N ASP A 12 -8.67 7.36 23.91
CA ASP A 12 -8.80 8.36 22.86
C ASP A 12 -9.13 7.71 21.51
N ALA A 13 -8.51 6.57 21.19
CA ALA A 13 -8.90 5.78 20.01
C ALA A 13 -10.40 5.41 20.05
N LEU A 14 -10.91 4.93 21.18
CA LEU A 14 -12.33 4.59 21.33
C LEU A 14 -13.25 5.81 21.11
N LYS A 15 -12.90 6.98 21.66
CA LYS A 15 -13.68 8.21 21.46
C LYS A 15 -13.71 8.63 19.99
N VAL A 16 -12.55 8.59 19.34
CA VAL A 16 -12.39 8.94 17.92
C VAL A 16 -13.20 7.99 17.04
N PHE A 17 -13.07 6.68 17.24
CA PHE A 17 -13.67 5.66 16.39
C PHE A 17 -15.18 5.51 16.56
N ARG A 18 -15.77 5.96 17.67
CA ARG A 18 -17.24 6.01 17.81
C ARG A 18 -17.91 6.97 16.82
N HIS A 19 -17.22 8.02 16.40
CA HIS A 19 -17.74 9.00 15.44
C HIS A 19 -17.42 8.58 14.01
N ASN A 20 -16.21 8.06 13.80
CA ASN A 20 -15.73 7.59 12.51
C ASN A 20 -15.14 6.19 12.68
N PRO A 21 -15.94 5.12 12.51
CA PRO A 21 -15.44 3.76 12.70
C PRO A 21 -14.48 3.37 11.58
N PRO A 22 -13.27 2.87 11.92
CA PRO A 22 -12.36 2.28 10.94
C PRO A 22 -12.88 0.92 10.47
N PRO A 23 -12.55 0.49 9.25
CA PRO A 23 -12.91 -0.85 8.78
C PRO A 23 -12.15 -1.96 9.51
N SER A 24 -10.97 -1.67 10.08
CA SER A 24 -10.14 -2.66 10.75
C SER A 24 -9.31 -2.04 11.87
N VAL A 25 -9.20 -2.75 13.00
CA VAL A 25 -8.44 -2.31 14.18
C VAL A 25 -7.54 -3.42 14.70
N LEU A 26 -6.45 -3.01 15.35
CA LEU A 26 -5.58 -3.91 16.10
C LEU A 26 -5.50 -3.42 17.54
N VAL A 27 -5.77 -4.34 18.47
CA VAL A 27 -5.62 -4.15 19.91
C VAL A 27 -4.51 -5.04 20.42
N SER A 28 -3.65 -4.49 21.28
CA SER A 28 -2.54 -5.25 21.85
C SER A 28 -2.91 -5.84 23.21
N ASN A 29 -2.77 -7.16 23.34
CA ASN A 29 -3.03 -7.91 24.56
C ASN A 29 -2.22 -7.39 25.75
N LEU A 30 -0.96 -7.01 25.54
CA LEU A 30 -0.13 -6.42 26.59
C LEU A 30 -0.76 -5.14 27.21
N TYR A 31 -1.45 -4.34 26.40
CA TYR A 31 -2.15 -3.15 26.88
C TYR A 31 -3.55 -3.46 27.41
N LEU A 32 -4.25 -4.45 26.83
CA LEU A 32 -5.53 -4.94 27.35
C LEU A 32 -5.40 -5.49 28.77
N GLN A 33 -4.32 -6.22 29.08
CA GLN A 33 -4.03 -6.76 30.42
C GLN A 33 -3.96 -5.70 31.53
N LYS A 34 -3.77 -4.42 31.18
CA LYS A 34 -3.76 -3.31 32.14
C LYS A 34 -5.18 -2.83 32.51
N LYS A 35 -6.21 -3.40 31.91
CA LYS A 35 -7.62 -3.01 32.07
C LYS A 35 -8.39 -4.14 32.78
N SER A 36 -9.52 -3.80 33.40
CA SER A 36 -10.41 -4.80 33.98
C SER A 36 -11.02 -5.68 32.88
N PRO A 37 -11.38 -6.95 33.16
CA PRO A 37 -12.06 -7.82 32.19
C PRO A 37 -13.33 -7.19 31.60
N SER A 38 -14.12 -6.48 32.42
CA SER A 38 -15.31 -5.75 31.96
C SER A 38 -14.97 -4.68 30.92
N LYS A 39 -13.86 -3.96 31.11
CA LYS A 39 -13.43 -2.91 30.18
C LYS A 39 -12.86 -3.49 28.89
N ILE A 40 -12.14 -4.62 28.95
CA ILE A 40 -11.67 -5.32 27.75
C ILE A 40 -12.86 -5.76 26.91
N LYS A 41 -13.86 -6.39 27.55
CA LYS A 41 -15.09 -6.81 26.88
C LYS A 41 -15.83 -5.63 26.24
N GLU A 42 -16.01 -4.53 26.97
CA GLU A 42 -16.63 -3.30 26.42
C GLU A 42 -15.91 -2.80 25.15
N ILE A 43 -14.57 -2.80 25.16
CA ILE A 43 -13.75 -2.37 24.01
C ILE A 43 -14.00 -3.26 22.80
N LEU A 44 -13.91 -4.58 22.98
CA LEU A 44 -14.06 -5.55 21.91
C LEU A 44 -15.50 -5.59 21.36
N GLU A 45 -16.50 -5.55 22.23
CA GLU A 45 -17.91 -5.44 21.85
C GLU A 45 -18.18 -4.16 21.07
N THR A 46 -17.59 -3.03 21.49
CA THR A 46 -17.70 -1.76 20.76
C THR A 46 -17.19 -1.96 19.33
N TYR A 47 -16.00 -2.51 19.12
CA TYR A 47 -15.46 -2.71 17.78
C TYR A 47 -16.28 -3.68 16.93
N LYS A 48 -16.80 -4.77 17.51
CA LYS A 48 -17.70 -5.67 16.78
C LYS A 48 -19.01 -4.98 16.40
N SER A 49 -19.59 -4.19 17.30
CA SER A 49 -20.83 -3.43 17.02
C SER A 49 -20.64 -2.38 15.92
N LEU A 50 -19.43 -1.83 15.79
CA LEU A 50 -19.05 -0.89 14.73
C LEU A 50 -18.71 -1.60 13.40
N GLY A 51 -18.76 -2.93 13.35
CA GLY A 51 -18.43 -3.72 12.17
C GLY A 51 -16.94 -3.77 11.84
N CYS A 52 -16.07 -3.45 12.80
CA CYS A 52 -14.62 -3.50 12.58
C CYS A 52 -14.14 -4.94 12.48
N TRP A 53 -13.21 -5.19 11.56
CA TRP A 53 -12.39 -6.41 11.56
C TRP A 53 -11.27 -6.28 12.62
N VAL A 54 -11.23 -7.18 13.59
CA VAL A 54 -10.41 -7.04 14.80
C VAL A 54 -9.22 -8.00 14.79
N ILE A 55 -8.01 -7.45 14.89
CA ILE A 55 -6.80 -8.19 15.24
C ILE A 55 -6.56 -8.07 16.75
N ILE A 56 -6.37 -9.21 17.43
CA ILE A 56 -5.76 -9.22 18.76
C ILE A 56 -4.28 -9.57 18.59
N ASP A 57 -3.43 -8.61 18.88
CA ASP A 57 -1.97 -8.77 18.87
C ASP A 57 -1.49 -9.28 20.24
N SER A 58 -0.56 -10.23 20.24
CA SER A 58 0.02 -10.75 21.47
C SER A 58 0.75 -9.64 22.25
N GLY A 59 1.37 -8.68 21.56
CA GLY A 59 2.18 -7.63 22.15
C GLY A 59 3.59 -8.10 22.52
N ALA A 60 4.04 -9.21 21.95
CA ALA A 60 5.33 -9.85 22.23
C ALA A 60 6.51 -8.89 22.06
N PHE A 61 6.57 -8.11 20.98
CA PHE A 61 7.62 -7.11 20.77
C PHE A 61 7.75 -6.15 21.97
N THR A 62 6.63 -5.58 22.43
CA THR A 62 6.63 -4.62 23.56
C THR A 62 6.96 -5.33 24.89
N PHE A 63 6.51 -6.57 25.07
CA PHE A 63 6.87 -7.39 26.21
C PHE A 63 8.39 -7.62 26.25
N LEU A 64 9.00 -8.02 25.15
CA LEU A 64 10.44 -8.25 25.05
C LEU A 64 11.26 -6.97 25.24
N SER A 65 10.83 -5.84 24.68
CA SER A 65 11.48 -4.54 24.89
C SER A 65 11.52 -4.14 26.37
N LYS A 66 10.47 -4.44 27.15
CA LYS A 66 10.41 -4.15 28.60
C LYS A 66 11.53 -4.84 29.38
N TYR A 67 11.96 -6.02 28.95
CA TYR A 67 13.04 -6.78 29.59
C TYR A 67 14.40 -6.56 28.91
N GLY A 68 14.50 -5.58 27.99
CA GLY A 68 15.74 -5.25 27.31
C GLY A 68 16.23 -6.32 26.32
N ILE A 69 15.36 -7.25 25.92
CA ILE A 69 15.70 -8.34 25.00
C ILE A 69 15.73 -7.85 23.55
N LEU A 70 14.83 -6.93 23.20
CA LEU A 70 14.83 -6.25 21.90
C LEU A 70 15.33 -4.81 22.05
N ARG A 71 16.43 -4.46 21.35
CA ARG A 71 16.85 -3.07 21.12
C ARG A 71 16.80 -2.77 19.62
N THR A 72 16.00 -1.79 19.24
CA THR A 72 15.88 -1.29 17.86
C THR A 72 17.17 -0.59 17.40
N ASP A 73 17.76 -1.15 16.34
CA ASP A 73 18.75 -0.72 15.33
C ASP A 73 19.38 0.69 15.32
N ARG A 74 18.78 1.74 15.90
CA ARG A 74 19.33 3.11 15.80
C ARG A 74 20.68 3.30 16.47
N THR A 75 21.00 2.49 17.47
CA THR A 75 22.33 2.51 18.10
C THR A 75 23.39 1.74 17.31
N ILE A 76 23.01 0.87 16.36
CA ILE A 76 23.96 0.02 15.63
C ILE A 76 24.59 0.78 14.45
N GLU A 77 23.82 1.60 13.73
CA GLU A 77 24.36 2.39 12.60
C GLU A 77 25.28 3.52 13.08
N GLN A 78 24.89 4.24 14.14
CA GLN A 78 25.73 5.28 14.74
C GLN A 78 27.05 4.72 15.31
N PHE A 79 27.07 3.47 15.75
CA PHE A 79 28.29 2.79 16.22
C PHE A 79 29.17 2.30 15.06
N ARG A 80 28.57 1.79 13.97
CA ARG A 80 29.30 1.31 12.78
C ARG A 80 30.04 2.44 12.07
N GLU A 81 29.41 3.61 11.92
CA GLU A 81 30.07 4.79 11.34
C GLU A 81 31.20 5.32 12.23
N LYS A 82 31.01 5.30 13.56
CA LYS A 82 32.01 5.80 14.50
C LYS A 82 33.27 4.93 14.60
N TYR A 83 33.15 3.62 14.38
CA TYR A 83 34.24 2.67 14.63
C TYR A 83 34.67 1.82 13.41
N ASN A 84 34.04 1.99 12.25
CA ASN A 84 34.45 1.37 10.98
C ASN A 84 34.57 -0.18 11.03
N LEU A 85 33.61 -0.84 11.70
CA LEU A 85 33.64 -2.29 11.96
C LEU A 85 32.67 -3.07 11.06
N HIS A 86 33.22 -3.94 10.20
CA HIS A 86 32.46 -4.82 9.29
C HIS A 86 31.83 -6.06 9.94
N ARG A 87 31.99 -6.24 11.26
CA ARG A 87 31.38 -7.36 12.00
C ARG A 87 31.12 -6.90 13.42
N VAL A 88 29.85 -6.72 13.79
CA VAL A 88 29.47 -6.54 15.19
C VAL A 88 28.99 -7.89 15.68
N VAL A 89 29.87 -8.57 16.43
CA VAL A 89 29.44 -9.58 17.39
C VAL A 89 28.80 -8.81 18.55
N LEU A 90 27.66 -9.30 19.06
CA LEU A 90 26.86 -8.70 20.14
C LEU A 90 27.57 -8.74 21.51
N GLU A 91 28.84 -8.35 21.60
CA GLU A 91 29.68 -8.52 22.80
C GLU A 91 29.83 -7.25 23.66
N ASP A 92 29.58 -6.05 23.13
CA ASP A 92 29.95 -4.80 23.83
C ASP A 92 28.81 -4.03 24.53
N TRP A 93 27.68 -4.67 24.85
CA TRP A 93 26.65 -4.02 25.68
C TRP A 93 26.72 -4.48 27.13
N GLN A 94 27.01 -3.54 28.04
CA GLN A 94 26.90 -3.72 29.51
C GLN A 94 25.43 -3.86 29.96
N TYR A 95 24.79 -4.96 29.59
CA TYR A 95 23.61 -5.50 30.26
C TYR A 95 23.93 -6.96 30.58
N ASP A 96 23.68 -7.39 31.81
CA ASP A 96 23.83 -8.79 32.20
C ASP A 96 22.79 -9.63 31.43
N LYS A 97 23.21 -10.24 30.33
CA LYS A 97 22.40 -11.11 29.47
C LYS A 97 21.78 -12.25 30.27
N GLU A 98 22.48 -12.76 31.29
CA GLU A 98 21.96 -13.81 32.17
C GLU A 98 20.88 -13.28 33.11
N GLU A 99 20.99 -12.03 33.58
CA GLU A 99 19.95 -11.40 34.39
C GLU A 99 18.68 -11.12 33.57
N SER A 100 18.81 -10.57 32.36
CA SER A 100 17.67 -10.33 31.46
C SER A 100 16.97 -11.63 31.06
N GLN A 101 17.74 -12.68 30.75
CA GLN A 101 17.18 -14.01 30.44
C GLN A 101 16.47 -14.60 31.67
N ARG A 102 17.08 -14.55 32.87
CA ARG A 102 16.44 -15.01 34.11
C ARG A 102 15.12 -14.27 34.40
N ARG A 103 15.08 -12.96 34.16
CA ARG A 103 13.85 -12.15 34.33
C ARG A 103 12.78 -12.54 33.31
N PHE A 104 13.16 -12.81 32.07
CA PHE A 104 12.25 -13.31 31.04
C PHE A 104 11.72 -14.69 31.39
N ASP A 105 12.57 -15.67 31.72
CA ASP A 105 12.16 -17.04 32.04
C ASP A 105 11.15 -17.07 33.20
N LYS A 106 11.32 -16.18 34.19
CA LYS A 106 10.42 -16.05 35.34
C LYS A 106 9.04 -15.49 34.98
N GLU A 107 8.97 -14.53 34.07
CA GLU A 107 7.74 -13.79 33.77
C GLU A 107 7.04 -14.26 32.48
N PHE A 108 7.77 -14.95 31.59
CA PHE A 108 7.27 -15.44 30.31
C PHE A 108 6.13 -16.45 30.50
N GLY A 109 6.29 -17.42 31.42
CA GLY A 109 5.24 -18.42 31.68
C GLY A 109 3.92 -17.76 32.08
N LYS A 110 3.96 -16.78 33.00
CA LYS A 110 2.77 -16.03 33.41
C LYS A 110 2.15 -15.25 32.25
N TYR A 111 2.98 -14.56 31.46
CA TYR A 111 2.50 -13.79 30.32
C TYR A 111 1.88 -14.70 29.25
N PHE A 112 2.48 -15.86 29.00
CA PHE A 112 1.98 -16.88 28.09
C PHE A 112 0.63 -17.45 28.56
N ASP A 113 0.50 -17.79 29.85
CA ASP A 113 -0.75 -18.33 30.41
C ASP A 113 -1.88 -17.30 30.37
N VAL A 114 -1.57 -16.02 30.66
CA VAL A 114 -2.53 -14.91 30.53
C VAL A 114 -2.92 -14.71 29.08
N TRP A 115 -1.97 -14.80 28.14
CA TRP A 115 -2.25 -14.71 26.71
C TRP A 115 -3.22 -15.80 26.27
N LEU A 116 -2.97 -17.07 26.60
CA LEU A 116 -3.87 -18.18 26.29
C LEU A 116 -5.26 -17.97 26.90
N SER A 117 -5.32 -17.56 28.17
CA SER A 117 -6.59 -17.29 28.85
C SER A 117 -7.38 -16.16 28.16
N HIS A 118 -6.69 -15.15 27.62
CA HIS A 118 -7.32 -14.09 26.84
C HIS A 118 -7.79 -14.57 25.47
N LEU A 119 -7.10 -15.51 24.84
CA LEU A 119 -7.60 -16.15 23.63
C LEU A 119 -8.91 -16.88 23.92
N ASP A 120 -8.97 -17.70 24.97
CA ASP A 120 -10.21 -18.41 25.36
C ASP A 120 -11.39 -17.43 25.54
N LEU A 121 -11.15 -16.32 26.23
CA LEU A 121 -12.19 -15.33 26.56
C LEU A 121 -12.61 -14.46 25.38
N TYR A 122 -11.67 -14.13 24.49
CA TYR A 122 -11.86 -13.07 23.50
C TYR A 122 -11.79 -13.53 22.04
N TYR A 123 -11.62 -14.84 21.80
CA TYR A 123 -11.56 -15.44 20.48
C TYR A 123 -12.76 -15.08 19.60
N GLU A 124 -13.98 -15.04 20.16
CA GLU A 124 -15.21 -14.69 19.42
C GLU A 124 -15.20 -13.26 18.86
N TYR A 125 -14.52 -12.33 19.54
CA TYR A 125 -14.40 -10.95 19.08
C TYR A 125 -13.31 -10.78 18.03
N SER A 126 -12.29 -11.65 18.03
CA SER A 126 -11.20 -11.58 17.05
C SER A 126 -11.60 -12.12 15.68
N ASP A 127 -11.05 -11.52 14.62
CA ASP A 127 -11.12 -12.04 13.25
C ASP A 127 -9.75 -12.56 12.77
N MET A 128 -8.68 -12.12 13.44
CA MET A 128 -7.32 -12.63 13.34
C MET A 128 -6.57 -12.43 14.66
N ILE A 129 -5.63 -13.31 14.97
CA ILE A 129 -4.83 -13.28 16.20
C ILE A 129 -3.35 -13.29 15.80
N ALA A 130 -2.58 -12.29 16.23
CA ALA A 130 -1.13 -12.34 16.06
C ALA A 130 -0.54 -13.33 17.07
N GLU A 131 0.28 -14.29 16.63
CA GLU A 131 0.92 -15.21 17.56
C GLU A 131 1.97 -14.52 18.45
N LEU A 132 2.52 -15.28 19.40
CA LEU A 132 3.78 -14.88 20.06
C LEU A 132 4.93 -15.18 19.11
N ASP A 133 5.57 -14.15 18.62
CA ASP A 133 6.52 -14.20 17.51
C ASP A 133 7.97 -14.39 18.01
N LEU A 134 8.16 -15.40 18.86
CA LEU A 134 9.37 -15.59 19.67
C LEU A 134 10.41 -16.51 19.02
N ASP A 135 10.26 -16.87 17.75
CA ASP A 135 11.16 -17.83 17.07
C ASP A 135 12.63 -17.39 17.14
N ALA A 136 12.89 -16.07 17.09
CA ALA A 136 14.23 -15.51 17.22
C ALA A 136 14.87 -15.71 18.61
N LEU A 137 14.05 -15.88 19.65
CA LEU A 137 14.51 -16.01 21.04
C LEU A 137 14.58 -17.47 21.49
N VAL A 138 13.53 -18.26 21.21
CA VAL A 138 13.39 -19.63 21.73
C VAL A 138 13.70 -20.70 20.69
N GLY A 139 13.87 -20.32 19.42
CA GLY A 139 14.11 -21.24 18.31
C GLY A 139 12.83 -21.92 17.79
N ILE A 140 12.95 -22.49 16.59
CA ILE A 140 11.82 -23.08 15.83
C ILE A 140 11.21 -24.28 16.56
N GLU A 141 12.02 -25.12 17.20
CA GLU A 141 11.54 -26.32 17.91
C GLU A 141 10.62 -25.94 19.08
N ARG A 142 11.11 -25.06 19.97
CA ARG A 142 10.33 -24.56 21.10
C ARG A 142 9.10 -23.78 20.64
N MET A 143 9.21 -23.01 19.56
CA MET A 143 8.04 -22.35 18.97
C MET A 143 7.02 -23.35 18.43
N GLY A 144 7.45 -24.48 17.86
CA GLY A 144 6.59 -25.59 17.50
C GLY A 144 5.79 -26.12 18.70
N GLU A 145 6.44 -26.32 19.85
CA GLU A 145 5.77 -26.75 21.09
C GLU A 145 4.75 -25.71 21.58
N LEU A 146 5.07 -24.41 21.51
CA LEU A 146 4.12 -23.35 21.85
C LEU A 146 2.94 -23.31 20.87
N ARG A 147 3.20 -23.51 19.57
CA ARG A 147 2.16 -23.55 18.53
C ARG A 147 1.20 -24.72 18.66
N GLN A 148 1.63 -25.85 19.22
CA GLN A 148 0.69 -26.94 19.57
C GLN A 148 -0.38 -26.48 20.58
N LYS A 149 -0.05 -25.54 21.46
CA LYS A 149 -1.03 -24.95 22.39
C LYS A 149 -1.99 -23.97 21.71
N TYR A 150 -1.70 -23.54 20.48
CA TYR A 150 -2.59 -22.69 19.67
C TYR A 150 -3.51 -23.47 18.75
N GLU A 151 -3.46 -24.81 18.74
CA GLU A 151 -4.18 -25.64 17.76
C GLU A 151 -5.69 -25.36 17.73
N ALA A 152 -6.29 -25.06 18.89
CA ALA A 152 -7.70 -24.69 19.01
C ALA A 152 -8.06 -23.37 18.30
N TYR A 153 -7.08 -22.51 18.00
CA TYR A 153 -7.26 -21.17 17.44
C TYR A 153 -6.72 -21.04 16.00
N LYS A 154 -6.21 -22.13 15.42
CA LYS A 154 -5.45 -22.13 14.15
C LYS A 154 -6.17 -21.46 12.97
N ASP A 155 -7.49 -21.39 12.99
CA ASP A 155 -8.30 -20.77 11.93
C ASP A 155 -8.25 -19.23 11.95
N LYS A 156 -7.77 -18.63 13.05
CA LYS A 156 -7.58 -17.18 13.21
C LYS A 156 -6.13 -16.78 13.47
N ILE A 157 -5.25 -17.71 13.85
CA ILE A 157 -3.85 -17.41 14.13
C ILE A 157 -3.12 -16.96 12.86
N CYS A 158 -2.39 -15.84 12.98
CA CYS A 158 -1.44 -15.31 12.03
C CYS A 158 -0.03 -15.72 12.47
N TYR A 159 0.51 -16.74 11.80
CA TYR A 159 1.85 -17.25 12.07
C TYR A 159 2.89 -16.29 11.54
N THR A 160 3.81 -15.85 12.39
CA THR A 160 4.83 -14.82 12.10
C THR A 160 6.23 -15.39 12.36
N PRO A 161 6.70 -16.32 11.50
CA PRO A 161 8.03 -16.90 11.66
C PRO A 161 9.11 -15.83 11.50
N HIS A 162 9.83 -15.50 12.56
CA HIS A 162 10.95 -14.53 12.57
C HIS A 162 12.27 -15.11 12.03
N ILE A 163 12.16 -15.94 11.01
CA ILE A 163 13.28 -16.74 10.52
C ILE A 163 14.09 -15.93 9.50
N GLY A 164 15.20 -15.36 9.95
CA GLY A 164 16.18 -14.64 9.13
C GLY A 164 15.84 -13.20 8.71
N ILE A 165 14.75 -12.61 9.22
CA ILE A 165 14.05 -11.51 8.50
C ILE A 165 14.59 -10.10 8.75
N GLU A 166 15.38 -9.82 9.80
CA GLU A 166 15.70 -8.42 10.12
C GLU A 166 16.77 -7.78 9.22
N LYS A 167 17.41 -8.53 8.30
CA LYS A 167 18.27 -7.89 7.29
C LYS A 167 18.28 -8.46 5.88
N GLU A 168 17.37 -9.35 5.55
CA GLU A 168 17.00 -9.78 4.19
C GLU A 168 16.09 -10.99 4.41
N LEU A 169 15.13 -11.26 3.54
CA LEU A 169 14.33 -12.50 3.52
C LEU A 169 15.15 -13.76 3.16
N ARG A 170 16.36 -13.87 3.71
CA ARG A 170 17.24 -15.02 3.70
C ARG A 170 16.93 -15.84 4.94
N LEU A 171 15.97 -16.75 4.80
CA LEU A 171 16.06 -18.01 5.53
C LEU A 171 17.47 -18.55 5.20
N GLN A 172 18.32 -18.59 6.22
CA GLN A 172 19.75 -18.77 6.05
C GLN A 172 20.10 -20.25 5.91
N THR A 173 19.21 -21.12 6.40
CA THR A 173 19.43 -22.55 6.41
C THR A 173 18.40 -23.33 5.58
N PRO A 174 18.77 -24.50 5.03
CA PRO A 174 17.82 -25.42 4.40
C PRO A 174 16.66 -25.82 5.33
N GLU A 175 16.92 -25.95 6.63
CA GLU A 175 15.93 -26.35 7.64
C GLU A 175 14.86 -25.28 7.82
N GLU A 176 15.27 -24.02 7.88
CA GLU A 176 14.38 -22.85 7.94
C GLU A 176 13.49 -22.74 6.69
N HIS A 177 14.08 -22.99 5.52
CA HIS A 177 13.34 -23.08 4.26
C HIS A 177 12.32 -24.22 4.25
N GLN A 178 12.69 -25.39 4.75
CA GLN A 178 11.82 -26.54 4.81
C GLN A 178 10.67 -26.29 5.78
N TYR A 179 10.96 -25.75 6.95
CA TYR A 179 9.97 -25.38 7.95
C TYR A 179 8.90 -24.43 7.39
N LEU A 180 9.31 -23.37 6.69
CA LEU A 180 8.35 -22.45 6.11
C LEU A 180 7.50 -23.14 5.02
N LYS A 181 8.09 -24.00 4.19
CA LYS A 181 7.33 -24.78 3.20
C LYS A 181 6.30 -25.70 3.87
N ASP A 182 6.68 -26.36 4.95
CA ASP A 182 5.79 -27.24 5.71
C ASP A 182 4.64 -26.44 6.32
N LEU A 183 4.94 -25.29 6.92
CA LEU A 183 3.93 -24.37 7.45
C LEU A 183 2.97 -23.90 6.36
N LEU A 184 3.47 -23.45 5.21
CA LEU A 184 2.65 -23.02 4.06
C LEU A 184 1.80 -24.16 3.47
N SER A 185 2.20 -25.41 3.69
CA SER A 185 1.48 -26.61 3.22
C SER A 185 0.51 -27.16 4.27
N SER A 186 0.60 -26.70 5.52
CA SER A 186 -0.21 -27.20 6.65
C SER A 186 -1.66 -26.67 6.70
N GLY A 187 -2.05 -25.83 5.73
CA GLY A 187 -3.40 -25.28 5.65
C GLY A 187 -3.62 -24.03 6.52
N ILE A 188 -2.56 -23.31 6.88
CA ILE A 188 -2.70 -22.03 7.57
C ILE A 188 -3.49 -21.02 6.74
N LYS A 189 -4.25 -20.17 7.43
CA LYS A 189 -5.04 -19.12 6.77
C LYS A 189 -4.30 -17.80 6.68
N TYR A 190 -3.50 -17.47 7.69
CA TYR A 190 -2.82 -16.19 7.83
C TYR A 190 -1.33 -16.38 8.08
N LEU A 191 -0.52 -15.53 7.45
CA LEU A 191 0.92 -15.48 7.60
C LEU A 191 1.34 -14.03 7.84
N GLY A 192 2.17 -13.79 8.83
CA GLY A 192 2.73 -12.48 9.15
C GLY A 192 4.13 -12.30 8.59
N LEU A 193 4.41 -11.11 8.04
CA LEU A 193 5.73 -10.68 7.64
C LEU A 193 6.09 -9.39 8.35
N GLY A 194 7.28 -9.32 8.94
CA GLY A 194 7.80 -8.12 9.56
C GLY A 194 8.04 -6.97 8.57
N ASN A 195 8.42 -5.81 9.09
CA ASN A 195 8.80 -4.67 8.27
C ASN A 195 10.02 -5.02 7.41
N SER A 196 9.80 -5.15 6.10
CA SER A 196 10.80 -5.58 5.12
C SER A 196 10.82 -4.60 3.94
N SER A 197 11.94 -4.57 3.21
CA SER A 197 12.03 -3.76 2.00
C SER A 197 11.08 -4.27 0.93
N HIS A 198 10.72 -3.40 -0.03
CA HIS A 198 9.87 -3.77 -1.16
C HIS A 198 10.42 -4.97 -1.93
N SER A 199 11.70 -4.93 -2.28
CA SER A 199 12.38 -6.00 -3.03
C SER A 199 12.39 -7.32 -2.29
N ASP A 200 12.49 -7.30 -0.96
CA ASP A 200 12.46 -8.53 -0.17
C ASP A 200 11.08 -9.15 -0.26
N VAL A 201 10.02 -8.38 -0.01
CA VAL A 201 8.64 -8.88 -0.08
C VAL A 201 8.33 -9.47 -1.46
N GLU A 202 8.72 -8.80 -2.55
CA GLU A 202 8.55 -9.34 -3.89
C GLU A 202 9.26 -10.68 -4.09
N GLN A 203 10.52 -10.80 -3.63
CA GLN A 203 11.27 -12.05 -3.69
C GLN A 203 10.59 -13.15 -2.88
N PHE A 204 10.02 -12.82 -1.72
CA PHE A 204 9.28 -13.77 -0.89
C PHE A 204 8.06 -14.35 -1.62
N PHE A 205 7.21 -13.49 -2.18
CA PHE A 205 6.04 -13.93 -2.96
C PHE A 205 6.43 -14.70 -4.22
N SER A 206 7.56 -14.36 -4.86
CA SER A 206 8.08 -15.09 -6.02
C SER A 206 8.58 -16.50 -5.65
N ARG A 207 9.27 -16.61 -4.52
CA ARG A 207 9.85 -17.86 -4.02
C ARG A 207 8.79 -18.83 -3.50
N TYR A 208 7.77 -18.33 -2.82
CA TYR A 208 6.74 -19.15 -2.16
C TYR A 208 5.40 -19.08 -2.88
N LYS A 209 5.36 -19.71 -4.07
CA LYS A 209 4.13 -19.80 -4.89
C LYS A 209 2.93 -20.39 -4.15
N ALA A 210 3.21 -21.30 -3.19
CA ALA A 210 2.22 -21.88 -2.29
C ALA A 210 1.33 -20.84 -1.59
N ILE A 211 1.82 -19.62 -1.34
CA ILE A 211 1.01 -18.52 -0.77
C ILE A 211 -0.18 -18.20 -1.67
N LYS A 212 0.07 -18.05 -2.97
CA LYS A 212 -0.97 -17.71 -3.95
C LYS A 212 -1.83 -18.93 -4.26
N GLU A 213 -1.21 -20.11 -4.41
CA GLU A 213 -1.90 -21.36 -4.72
C GLU A 213 -2.87 -21.76 -3.61
N ASN A 214 -2.45 -21.62 -2.34
CA ASN A 214 -3.26 -21.95 -1.16
C ASN A 214 -4.06 -20.75 -0.63
N LYS A 215 -4.02 -19.60 -1.32
CA LYS A 215 -4.72 -18.35 -0.93
C LYS A 215 -4.44 -17.91 0.52
N ILE A 216 -3.21 -18.12 0.99
CA ILE A 216 -2.79 -17.76 2.35
C ILE A 216 -2.74 -16.25 2.47
N ARG A 217 -3.47 -15.68 3.44
CA ARG A 217 -3.62 -14.23 3.60
C ARG A 217 -2.43 -13.65 4.35
N VAL A 218 -1.54 -12.98 3.63
CA VAL A 218 -0.33 -12.38 4.22
C VAL A 218 -0.62 -11.02 4.86
N HIS A 219 -0.28 -10.87 6.14
CA HIS A 219 -0.29 -9.61 6.90
C HIS A 219 1.12 -9.00 6.96
N GLY A 220 1.24 -7.69 6.73
CA GLY A 220 2.51 -6.96 6.90
C GLY A 220 2.55 -6.20 8.22
N TRP A 221 3.35 -6.68 9.17
CA TRP A 221 3.51 -6.10 10.50
C TRP A 221 4.31 -4.79 10.44
N ALA A 222 3.74 -3.73 11.01
CA ALA A 222 4.31 -2.38 11.05
C ALA A 222 4.75 -1.86 9.66
N GLN A 223 4.13 -2.35 8.59
CA GLN A 223 4.48 -1.97 7.23
C GLN A 223 3.72 -0.71 6.83
N THR A 224 4.34 0.45 7.07
CA THR A 224 3.70 1.76 6.89
C THR A 224 4.24 2.56 5.70
N SER A 225 5.15 1.99 4.91
CA SER A 225 5.71 2.70 3.77
C SER A 225 4.65 2.89 2.67
N ALA A 226 4.58 4.09 2.10
CA ALA A 226 3.62 4.39 1.04
C ALA A 226 3.79 3.44 -0.15
N GLU A 227 5.02 3.07 -0.46
CA GLU A 227 5.35 2.09 -1.49
C GLU A 227 4.69 0.74 -1.19
N ALA A 228 4.95 0.15 -0.02
CA ALA A 228 4.37 -1.14 0.36
C ALA A 228 2.83 -1.14 0.30
N ILE A 229 2.19 -0.07 0.78
CA ILE A 229 0.74 0.09 0.76
C ILE A 229 0.20 0.07 -0.68
N THR A 230 0.91 0.73 -1.60
CA THR A 230 0.46 0.92 -2.98
C THR A 230 0.76 -0.24 -3.91
N THR A 231 1.86 -0.98 -3.70
CA THR A 231 2.39 -1.93 -4.69
C THR A 231 2.39 -3.37 -4.23
N LEU A 232 2.59 -3.63 -2.94
CA LEU A 232 2.79 -5.00 -2.47
C LEU A 232 1.45 -5.75 -2.30
N PRO A 233 1.43 -7.07 -2.53
CA PRO A 233 0.22 -7.88 -2.49
C PRO A 233 -0.10 -8.32 -1.05
N PHE A 234 -0.19 -7.40 -0.10
CA PHE A 234 -0.61 -7.76 1.25
C PHE A 234 -2.14 -7.95 1.31
N PHE A 235 -2.59 -8.96 2.07
CA PHE A 235 -4.00 -9.06 2.46
C PHE A 235 -4.37 -7.92 3.41
N SER A 236 -3.50 -7.68 4.38
CA SER A 236 -3.65 -6.60 5.35
C SER A 236 -2.30 -6.08 5.82
N ILE A 237 -2.27 -4.88 6.37
CA ILE A 237 -1.12 -4.29 7.05
C ILE A 237 -1.61 -3.57 8.30
N ASP A 238 -0.77 -3.41 9.32
CA ASP A 238 -1.08 -2.57 10.47
C ASP A 238 -0.19 -1.32 10.54
N SER A 239 -0.72 -0.28 11.17
CA SER A 239 0.00 0.97 11.36
C SER A 239 -0.41 1.66 12.66
N THR A 240 0.60 2.11 13.41
CA THR A 240 0.43 3.09 14.50
C THR A 240 0.67 4.53 14.02
N THR A 241 0.96 4.76 12.73
CA THR A 241 1.34 6.10 12.22
C THR A 241 0.20 7.10 12.35
N TRP A 242 -1.06 6.66 12.36
CA TRP A 242 -2.20 7.55 12.63
C TRP A 242 -2.14 8.19 14.04
N LEU A 243 -1.49 7.55 15.02
CA LEU A 243 -1.24 8.13 16.35
C LEU A 243 -0.12 9.17 16.35
N SER A 244 0.74 9.20 15.31
CA SER A 244 1.93 10.06 15.27
C SER A 244 1.58 11.54 15.12
N ALA A 245 0.41 11.85 14.54
CA ALA A 245 -0.07 13.22 14.39
C ALA A 245 -0.19 13.94 15.74
N ALA A 246 -0.82 13.31 16.72
CA ALA A 246 -0.95 13.88 18.07
C ALA A 246 0.38 13.94 18.84
N LYS A 247 1.34 13.07 18.52
CA LYS A 247 2.66 13.03 19.18
C LYS A 247 3.64 14.05 18.63
N PHE A 248 3.60 14.29 17.32
CA PHE A 248 4.62 15.07 16.61
C PHE A 248 4.05 16.28 15.87
N GLY A 249 2.75 16.56 15.99
CA GLY A 249 2.08 17.71 15.36
C GLY A 249 2.03 17.65 13.83
N VAL A 250 2.13 16.45 13.24
CA VAL A 250 2.03 16.24 11.78
C VAL A 250 0.56 16.29 11.36
N THR A 251 0.26 16.90 10.21
CA THR A 251 -1.10 16.89 9.66
C THR A 251 -1.15 16.04 8.41
N PHE A 252 -2.00 15.01 8.43
CA PHE A 252 -2.22 14.14 7.28
C PHE A 252 -3.31 14.69 6.36
N GLU A 253 -3.23 14.37 5.07
CA GLU A 253 -4.26 14.66 4.08
C GLU A 253 -4.37 13.49 3.12
N TYR A 254 -5.57 12.92 3.03
CA TYR A 254 -5.93 11.91 2.04
C TYR A 254 -7.15 12.40 1.25
N LYS A 255 -7.02 12.40 -0.08
CA LYS A 255 -8.14 12.63 -0.98
C LYS A 255 -8.52 11.34 -1.68
N ASP A 256 -9.82 11.14 -1.89
CA ASP A 256 -10.31 9.94 -2.57
C ASP A 256 -9.66 9.78 -3.94
N GLY A 257 -9.22 8.56 -4.24
CA GLY A 257 -8.48 8.24 -5.46
C GLY A 257 -6.98 8.51 -5.38
N TRP A 258 -6.47 9.14 -4.32
CA TRP A 258 -5.03 9.25 -4.13
C TRP A 258 -4.41 7.90 -3.80
N ALA A 259 -3.28 7.61 -4.43
CA ALA A 259 -2.51 6.41 -4.12
C ALA A 259 -1.85 6.50 -2.72
N LYS A 260 -1.50 7.69 -2.24
CA LYS A 260 -0.75 7.85 -1.00
C LYS A 260 -1.27 9.01 -0.15
N MET A 261 -1.11 8.84 1.16
CA MET A 261 -1.27 9.91 2.15
C MET A 261 -0.23 11.03 1.91
N LYS A 262 -0.66 12.29 2.02
CA LYS A 262 0.24 13.43 2.13
C LYS A 262 0.42 13.80 3.59
N SER A 263 1.65 14.11 3.97
CA SER A 263 2.00 14.65 5.29
C SER A 263 2.41 16.10 5.13
N HIS A 264 1.74 16.99 5.85
CA HIS A 264 2.11 18.40 5.96
C HIS A 264 2.97 18.58 7.21
N ASP A 265 4.19 19.07 7.00
CA ASP A 265 5.13 19.38 8.08
C ASP A 265 4.76 20.69 8.80
N HIS A 266 5.59 21.10 9.76
CA HIS A 266 5.39 22.31 10.55
C HIS A 266 5.29 23.61 9.71
N THR A 267 5.88 23.66 8.52
CA THR A 267 5.86 24.84 7.65
C THR A 267 4.57 24.93 6.83
N GLN A 268 3.97 23.78 6.49
CA GLN A 268 2.81 23.69 5.60
C GLN A 268 1.49 23.50 6.37
N LYS A 269 1.55 22.93 7.58
CA LYS A 269 0.36 22.49 8.31
C LYS A 269 -0.60 23.65 8.61
N GLU A 270 -0.12 24.81 9.03
CA GLU A 270 -1.00 25.92 9.44
C GLU A 270 -1.85 26.43 8.28
N ALA A 271 -1.21 26.65 7.13
CA ALA A 271 -1.90 27.08 5.91
C ALA A 271 -2.93 26.04 5.46
N PHE A 272 -2.56 24.75 5.49
CA PHE A 272 -3.47 23.67 5.15
C PHE A 272 -4.66 23.59 6.12
N ARG A 273 -4.42 23.57 7.43
CA ARG A 273 -5.47 23.44 8.46
C ARG A 273 -6.53 24.52 8.31
N ARG A 274 -6.15 25.76 8.00
CA ARG A 274 -7.10 26.87 7.76
C ARG A 274 -8.08 26.60 6.62
N THR A 275 -7.74 25.72 5.69
CA THR A 275 -8.64 25.33 4.58
C THR A 275 -9.62 24.21 4.97
N CYS A 276 -9.44 23.58 6.13
CA CYS A 276 -10.16 22.38 6.54
C CYS A 276 -11.40 22.66 7.39
N GLN A 277 -11.83 23.92 7.54
CA GLN A 277 -12.94 24.29 8.44
C GLN A 277 -14.20 23.48 8.18
N LYS A 278 -14.69 23.51 6.94
CA LYS A 278 -15.90 22.80 6.52
C LYS A 278 -15.81 21.30 6.84
N GLU A 279 -14.65 20.69 6.55
CA GLU A 279 -14.43 19.27 6.77
C GLU A 279 -14.36 18.92 8.26
N CYS A 280 -13.79 19.79 9.09
CA CYS A 280 -13.80 19.65 10.54
C CYS A 280 -15.24 19.68 11.09
N GLU A 281 -16.04 20.65 10.66
CA GLU A 281 -17.43 20.81 11.06
C GLU A 281 -18.28 19.58 10.67
N GLU A 282 -18.13 19.08 9.43
CA GLU A 282 -18.85 17.89 8.94
C GLU A 282 -18.50 16.61 9.70
N ASN A 283 -17.31 16.54 10.31
CA ASN A 283 -16.81 15.34 11.00
C ASN A 283 -16.76 15.50 12.53
N GLY A 284 -17.34 16.56 13.09
CA GLY A 284 -17.39 16.80 14.54
C GLY A 284 -16.01 17.03 15.16
N ILE A 285 -15.07 17.61 14.41
CA ILE A 285 -13.74 17.98 14.87
C ILE A 285 -13.77 19.46 15.22
N ASN A 286 -13.31 19.84 16.41
CA ASN A 286 -13.20 21.25 16.77
C ASN A 286 -12.11 21.90 15.91
N PHE A 287 -12.52 22.79 15.00
CA PHE A 287 -11.64 23.47 14.05
C PHE A 287 -10.63 24.38 14.74
N GLU A 288 -11.03 25.10 15.80
CA GLU A 288 -10.15 26.00 16.53
C GLU A 288 -9.06 25.20 17.25
N ASP A 289 -9.45 24.16 17.98
CA ASP A 289 -8.54 23.24 18.66
C ASP A 289 -7.58 22.57 17.65
N PHE A 290 -8.10 22.15 16.49
CA PHE A 290 -7.29 21.55 15.43
C PHE A 290 -6.24 22.54 14.88
N CYS A 291 -6.63 23.79 14.63
CA CYS A 291 -5.71 24.85 14.21
C CYS A 291 -4.67 25.16 15.29
N ASN A 292 -5.06 25.10 16.57
CA ASN A 292 -4.19 25.34 17.73
C ASN A 292 -3.32 24.13 18.12
N ASP A 293 -3.34 23.05 17.32
CA ASP A 293 -2.52 21.84 17.53
C ASP A 293 -2.90 21.06 18.80
N GLU A 294 -4.15 21.17 19.26
CA GLU A 294 -4.65 20.41 20.40
C GLU A 294 -4.61 18.90 20.09
N PRO A 295 -3.96 18.07 20.94
CA PRO A 295 -3.64 16.69 20.60
C PRO A 295 -4.84 15.83 20.20
N PHE A 296 -5.99 16.02 20.85
CA PHE A 296 -7.18 15.23 20.58
C PHE A 296 -7.83 15.58 19.23
N SER A 297 -7.97 16.86 18.90
CA SER A 297 -8.53 17.31 17.62
C SER A 297 -7.60 16.94 16.45
N VAL A 298 -6.29 17.02 16.66
CA VAL A 298 -5.28 16.52 15.69
C VAL A 298 -5.37 15.01 15.52
N LEU A 299 -5.62 14.26 16.59
CA LEU A 299 -5.84 12.81 16.53
C LEU A 299 -7.12 12.47 15.75
N GLN A 300 -8.23 13.16 16.01
CA GLN A 300 -9.49 12.97 15.29
C GLN A 300 -9.30 13.20 13.80
N TRP A 301 -8.62 14.29 13.42
CA TRP A 301 -8.30 14.57 12.02
C TRP A 301 -7.43 13.46 11.41
N SER A 302 -6.35 13.08 12.08
CA SER A 302 -5.46 12.02 11.62
C SER A 302 -6.21 10.70 11.38
N ALA A 303 -7.02 10.27 12.34
CA ALA A 303 -7.82 9.07 12.23
C ALA A 303 -8.78 9.15 11.03
N LEU A 304 -9.47 10.27 10.85
CA LEU A 304 -10.36 10.49 9.69
C LEU A 304 -9.64 10.22 8.37
N GLN A 305 -8.45 10.81 8.18
CA GLN A 305 -7.68 10.64 6.93
C GLN A 305 -7.24 9.18 6.72
N TRP A 306 -6.75 8.52 7.77
CA TRP A 306 -6.35 7.11 7.72
C TRP A 306 -7.55 6.17 7.47
N ILE A 307 -8.72 6.47 8.03
CA ILE A 307 -9.95 5.72 7.80
C ILE A 307 -10.40 5.83 6.35
N ARG A 308 -10.32 7.01 5.74
CA ARG A 308 -10.62 7.19 4.31
C ARG A 308 -9.69 6.35 3.43
N MET A 309 -8.39 6.41 3.71
CA MET A 309 -7.41 5.60 2.99
C MET A 309 -7.70 4.09 3.18
N ALA A 310 -8.02 3.66 4.40
CA ALA A 310 -8.37 2.27 4.69
C ALA A 310 -9.61 1.81 3.91
N LYS A 311 -10.67 2.63 3.88
CA LYS A 311 -11.90 2.36 3.11
C LYS A 311 -11.65 2.30 1.60
N TYR A 312 -10.76 3.15 1.09
CA TYR A 312 -10.35 3.12 -0.32
C TYR A 312 -9.66 1.78 -0.67
N TYR A 313 -8.67 1.39 0.12
CA TYR A 313 -7.90 0.17 -0.15
C TYR A 313 -8.67 -1.13 0.10
N GLU A 314 -9.68 -1.11 0.98
CA GLU A 314 -10.55 -2.27 1.18
C GLU A 314 -11.36 -2.59 -0.08
N LYS A 315 -11.74 -1.56 -0.84
CA LYS A 315 -12.45 -1.68 -2.11
C LYS A 315 -11.55 -2.12 -3.28
N ASP A 316 -10.25 -1.88 -3.19
CA ASP A 316 -9.28 -2.31 -4.21
C ASP A 316 -9.07 -3.83 -4.20
N VAL A 317 -9.62 -4.51 -5.21
CA VAL A 317 -9.49 -5.96 -5.41
C VAL A 317 -8.37 -6.35 -6.39
N SER A 318 -7.72 -5.40 -7.05
CA SER A 318 -6.76 -5.68 -8.14
C SER A 318 -5.58 -6.58 -7.73
N ARG A 319 -5.22 -6.53 -6.45
CA ARG A 319 -4.11 -7.29 -5.84
C ARG A 319 -4.57 -8.48 -4.98
N SER A 320 -5.85 -8.80 -5.01
CA SER A 320 -6.47 -9.79 -4.11
C SER A 320 -6.29 -11.22 -4.62
N TYR A 321 -5.06 -11.75 -4.58
CA TYR A 321 -4.78 -13.16 -4.97
C TYR A 321 -5.54 -14.20 -4.15
N TRP A 322 -6.08 -13.80 -2.99
CA TRP A 322 -6.92 -14.64 -2.13
C TRP A 322 -8.37 -14.76 -2.64
N LEU A 323 -8.76 -14.01 -3.68
CA LEU A 323 -10.08 -14.10 -4.32
C LEU A 323 -10.02 -14.91 -5.61
N THR A 324 -11.09 -15.63 -5.93
CA THR A 324 -11.34 -16.13 -7.29
C THR A 324 -11.73 -14.97 -8.22
N GLN A 325 -11.72 -15.23 -9.53
CA GLN A 325 -12.19 -14.26 -10.52
C GLN A 325 -13.67 -13.89 -10.32
N ASP A 326 -14.50 -14.86 -9.93
CA ASP A 326 -15.93 -14.62 -9.67
C ASP A 326 -16.15 -13.84 -8.36
N GLU A 327 -15.37 -14.14 -7.31
CA GLU A 327 -15.39 -13.37 -6.06
C GLU A 327 -14.96 -11.92 -6.31
N ALA A 328 -13.86 -11.71 -7.06
CA ALA A 328 -13.40 -10.37 -7.42
C ALA A 328 -14.43 -9.62 -8.29
N SER A 329 -15.05 -10.30 -9.26
CA SER A 329 -16.10 -9.71 -10.11
C SER A 329 -17.30 -9.28 -9.29
N SER A 330 -17.78 -10.14 -8.39
CA SER A 330 -18.94 -9.85 -7.53
C SER A 330 -18.69 -8.62 -6.66
N VAL A 331 -17.47 -8.48 -6.11
CA VAL A 331 -17.08 -7.30 -5.33
C VAL A 331 -17.04 -6.04 -6.20
N ILE A 332 -16.53 -6.12 -7.44
CA ILE A 332 -16.50 -4.98 -8.36
C ILE A 332 -17.92 -4.58 -8.77
N GLU A 333 -18.79 -5.54 -9.08
CA GLU A 333 -20.18 -5.32 -9.47
C GLU A 333 -20.95 -4.60 -8.35
N GLN A 334 -20.85 -5.09 -7.11
CA GLN A 334 -21.47 -4.43 -5.96
C GLN A 334 -21.00 -2.98 -5.80
N GLN A 335 -19.69 -2.72 -5.97
CA GLN A 335 -19.15 -1.36 -5.87
C GLN A 335 -19.64 -0.44 -6.99
N ARG A 336 -19.88 -0.98 -8.18
CA ARG A 336 -20.44 -0.22 -9.32
C ARG A 336 -21.90 0.11 -9.08
N GLU A 337 -22.68 -0.82 -8.53
CA GLU A 337 -24.06 -0.58 -8.12
C GLU A 337 -24.16 0.54 -7.08
N GLU A 338 -23.31 0.50 -6.04
CA GLU A 338 -23.22 1.56 -5.02
C GLU A 338 -22.89 2.94 -5.61
N GLN A 339 -22.12 2.99 -6.71
CA GLN A 339 -21.75 4.23 -7.40
C GLN A 339 -22.78 4.68 -8.44
N GLY A 340 -23.92 3.98 -8.57
CA GLY A 340 -24.91 4.24 -9.61
C GLY A 340 -24.41 3.96 -11.03
N LEU A 341 -23.27 3.25 -11.15
CA LEU A 341 -22.69 2.80 -12.41
C LEU A 341 -23.35 1.48 -12.85
N ASN A 342 -24.68 1.49 -12.94
CA ASN A 342 -25.44 0.43 -13.60
C ASN A 342 -25.15 0.52 -15.10
N SER A 343 -24.11 -0.15 -15.58
CA SER A 343 -23.87 -0.28 -17.01
C SER A 343 -24.93 -1.18 -17.62
N LEU A 344 -25.59 -0.67 -18.67
CA LEU A 344 -26.18 -1.47 -19.75
C LEU A 344 -25.23 -2.62 -20.07
N VAL A 345 -25.55 -3.81 -19.55
CA VAL A 345 -24.77 -5.01 -19.77
C VAL A 345 -24.98 -5.39 -21.23
N VAL A 346 -24.09 -4.97 -22.13
CA VAL A 346 -24.00 -5.59 -23.45
C VAL A 346 -23.39 -6.97 -23.22
N ARG A 347 -24.26 -7.94 -22.94
CA ARG A 347 -23.92 -9.38 -22.94
C ARG A 347 -23.71 -9.83 -24.38
N GLU A 348 -22.66 -9.34 -25.03
CA GLU A 348 -22.10 -10.08 -26.17
C GLU A 348 -20.99 -10.95 -25.63
N THR A 349 -21.36 -12.18 -25.25
CA THR A 349 -20.44 -13.30 -25.06
C THR A 349 -19.81 -13.64 -26.41
N THR A 350 -18.83 -12.84 -26.85
CA THR A 350 -17.90 -13.30 -27.86
C THR A 350 -16.87 -14.15 -27.14
N SER A 351 -17.08 -15.47 -27.15
CA SER A 351 -16.01 -16.43 -26.87
C SER A 351 -14.90 -16.21 -27.90
N VAL A 352 -13.91 -15.38 -27.58
CA VAL A 352 -12.75 -15.19 -28.44
C VAL A 352 -11.89 -16.44 -28.34
N ASN A 353 -11.95 -17.26 -29.39
CA ASN A 353 -11.06 -18.40 -29.60
C ASN A 353 -9.60 -17.95 -29.39
N ILE A 354 -8.96 -18.47 -28.33
CA ILE A 354 -7.60 -18.12 -27.91
C ILE A 354 -6.52 -18.71 -28.85
N PHE A 355 -6.88 -19.52 -29.86
CA PHE A 355 -5.92 -20.31 -30.64
C PHE A 355 -5.93 -20.07 -32.16
N LYS A 356 -5.92 -18.81 -32.64
CA LYS A 356 -5.72 -18.55 -34.08
C LYS A 356 -4.84 -17.37 -34.47
N ASP A 357 -4.23 -16.65 -33.53
CA ASP A 357 -3.39 -15.49 -33.86
C ASP A 357 -1.99 -15.72 -33.29
N ASN A 358 -0.99 -15.88 -34.17
CA ASN A 358 0.44 -16.06 -33.84
C ASN A 358 1.08 -14.80 -33.20
N ARG A 359 0.27 -13.95 -32.55
CA ARG A 359 0.71 -12.73 -31.87
C ARG A 359 0.52 -12.91 -30.37
N LEU A 360 1.58 -12.73 -29.60
CA LEU A 360 1.53 -12.67 -28.13
C LEU A 360 0.75 -11.41 -27.70
N LYS A 361 -0.59 -11.47 -27.71
CA LYS A 361 -1.44 -10.43 -27.13
C LYS A 361 -1.37 -10.56 -25.61
N ILE A 362 -0.81 -9.56 -24.93
CA ILE A 362 -0.91 -9.44 -23.47
C ILE A 362 -2.34 -9.01 -23.16
N ASN A 363 -3.25 -9.98 -23.05
CA ASN A 363 -4.64 -9.72 -22.72
C ASN A 363 -4.75 -9.55 -21.20
N ARG A 364 -5.08 -8.34 -20.74
CA ARG A 364 -5.39 -8.09 -19.32
C ARG A 364 -6.85 -8.39 -19.02
N LEU A 365 -7.11 -9.06 -17.90
CA LEU A 365 -8.49 -9.30 -17.42
C LEU A 365 -9.04 -8.04 -16.74
N CYS A 366 -10.30 -7.70 -17.05
CA CYS A 366 -10.99 -6.55 -16.48
C CYS A 366 -11.02 -6.58 -14.95
N ASN A 367 -11.19 -7.77 -14.35
CA ASN A 367 -11.28 -7.94 -12.90
C ASN A 367 -9.98 -7.59 -12.16
N LEU A 368 -8.83 -7.65 -12.85
CA LEU A 368 -7.52 -7.35 -12.27
C LEU A 368 -7.12 -5.88 -12.50
N CYS A 369 -8.01 -5.07 -13.08
CA CYS A 369 -7.73 -3.67 -13.37
C CYS A 369 -7.94 -2.80 -12.13
N GLU A 370 -6.96 -1.96 -11.79
CA GLU A 370 -7.03 -1.01 -10.65
C GLU A 370 -8.21 -0.02 -10.72
N ILE A 371 -8.76 0.19 -11.91
CA ILE A 371 -9.86 1.13 -12.16
C ILE A 371 -11.14 0.42 -12.60
N ALA A 372 -11.24 -0.90 -12.41
CA ALA A 372 -12.39 -1.70 -12.83
C ALA A 372 -13.73 -1.13 -12.30
N THR A 373 -13.69 -0.62 -11.07
CA THR A 373 -14.83 -0.05 -10.35
C THR A 373 -15.36 1.23 -11.01
N GLN A 374 -14.52 1.96 -11.74
CA GLN A 374 -14.86 3.23 -12.39
C GLN A 374 -14.86 3.13 -13.92
N CYS A 375 -14.46 1.99 -14.49
CA CYS A 375 -14.30 1.84 -15.94
C CYS A 375 -15.66 1.78 -16.65
N PRO A 376 -15.94 2.63 -17.65
CA PRO A 376 -17.21 2.60 -18.39
C PRO A 376 -17.36 1.37 -19.29
N HIS A 377 -16.25 0.70 -19.62
CA HIS A 377 -16.21 -0.51 -20.45
C HIS A 377 -15.86 -1.78 -19.66
N TYR A 378 -16.06 -1.78 -18.34
CA TYR A 378 -15.85 -2.97 -17.54
C TYR A 378 -16.82 -4.07 -17.96
N ILE A 379 -16.27 -5.24 -18.30
CA ILE A 379 -17.05 -6.45 -18.54
C ILE A 379 -16.50 -7.53 -17.59
N PRO A 380 -17.35 -8.12 -16.72
CA PRO A 380 -16.95 -9.18 -15.80
C PRO A 380 -16.29 -10.35 -16.53
N ASN A 381 -15.22 -10.90 -15.94
CA ASN A 381 -14.51 -12.08 -16.44
C ASN A 381 -14.04 -11.99 -17.91
N ASN A 382 -13.93 -10.78 -18.45
CA ASN A 382 -13.54 -10.53 -19.84
C ASN A 382 -12.18 -9.86 -19.96
N THR A 383 -11.59 -9.96 -21.15
CA THR A 383 -10.37 -9.25 -21.49
C THR A 383 -10.66 -7.78 -21.78
N CYS A 384 -9.75 -6.90 -21.38
CA CYS A 384 -9.86 -5.46 -21.59
C CYS A 384 -10.09 -5.12 -23.08
N ILE A 385 -11.09 -4.27 -23.36
CA ILE A 385 -11.40 -3.78 -24.72
C ILE A 385 -10.30 -2.89 -25.31
N PHE A 386 -9.38 -2.42 -24.47
CA PHE A 386 -8.18 -1.70 -24.88
C PHE A 386 -6.97 -2.65 -24.85
N PRO A 387 -6.80 -3.55 -25.85
CA PRO A 387 -5.70 -4.49 -25.88
C PRO A 387 -4.37 -3.75 -26.11
N THR A 388 -3.29 -4.27 -25.51
CA THR A 388 -1.93 -3.97 -25.95
C THR A 388 -1.59 -4.81 -27.17
N SER A 389 -1.01 -4.20 -28.21
CA SER A 389 -0.60 -4.85 -29.45
C SER A 389 0.35 -6.02 -29.19
N GLY A 390 0.14 -7.15 -29.88
CA GLY A 390 0.98 -8.33 -29.77
C GLY A 390 2.13 -8.37 -30.77
N LEU A 391 3.23 -9.01 -30.38
CA LEU A 391 4.44 -9.22 -31.19
C LEU A 391 4.27 -10.32 -32.24
N SER A 392 4.78 -10.10 -33.46
CA SER A 392 4.94 -11.12 -34.52
C SER A 392 6.07 -12.10 -34.17
N THR A 393 6.04 -13.33 -34.71
CA THR A 393 7.04 -14.39 -34.45
C THR A 393 8.32 -14.27 -35.28
N ASP A 394 8.36 -13.38 -36.28
CA ASP A 394 9.56 -13.07 -37.05
C ASP A 394 10.02 -11.66 -36.67
N LEU A 395 11.03 -11.55 -35.80
CA LEU A 395 11.42 -10.27 -35.19
C LEU A 395 12.82 -9.84 -35.64
N THR A 396 12.88 -8.75 -36.39
CA THR A 396 14.11 -7.96 -36.50
C THR A 396 14.32 -7.14 -35.21
N SER A 397 15.54 -6.64 -34.97
CA SER A 397 15.80 -5.73 -33.83
C SER A 397 14.90 -4.49 -33.86
N LYS A 398 14.44 -4.06 -35.04
CA LYS A 398 13.50 -2.95 -35.23
C LYS A 398 12.09 -3.33 -34.79
N ASP A 399 11.64 -4.54 -35.12
CA ASP A 399 10.32 -5.04 -34.68
C ASP A 399 10.27 -5.25 -33.17
N LEU A 400 11.38 -5.71 -32.58
CA LEU A 400 11.51 -5.83 -31.14
C LEU A 400 11.43 -4.44 -30.47
N MET A 401 12.19 -3.45 -30.98
CA MET A 401 12.17 -2.10 -30.41
C MET A 401 10.79 -1.43 -30.54
N LYS A 402 10.12 -1.61 -31.69
CA LYS A 402 8.75 -1.16 -31.91
C LYS A 402 7.78 -1.79 -30.91
N ALA A 403 7.93 -3.06 -30.60
CA ALA A 403 7.08 -3.71 -29.61
C ALA A 403 7.34 -3.24 -28.17
N VAL A 404 8.60 -2.98 -27.80
CA VAL A 404 8.90 -2.39 -26.48
C VAL A 404 8.30 -0.97 -26.40
N ILE A 405 8.33 -0.19 -27.50
CA ILE A 405 7.63 1.10 -27.60
C ILE A 405 6.13 0.92 -27.45
N ASP A 406 5.51 -0.04 -28.13
CA ASP A 406 4.07 -0.31 -28.02
C ASP A 406 3.67 -0.72 -26.59
N MET A 407 4.49 -1.54 -25.91
CA MET A 407 4.29 -1.90 -24.50
C MET A 407 4.37 -0.66 -23.59
N GLN A 408 5.37 0.22 -23.81
CA GLN A 408 5.47 1.47 -23.06
C GLN A 408 4.35 2.44 -23.38
N MET A 409 3.88 2.48 -24.63
CA MET A 409 2.72 3.29 -25.01
C MET A 409 1.46 2.79 -24.31
N GLY A 410 1.27 1.47 -24.20
CA GLY A 410 0.20 0.88 -23.40
C GLY A 410 0.26 1.27 -21.91
N ARG A 411 1.45 1.25 -21.31
CA ARG A 411 1.67 1.70 -19.92
C ARG A 411 1.36 3.17 -19.74
N VAL A 412 1.86 4.04 -20.62
CA VAL A 412 1.60 5.49 -20.59
C VAL A 412 0.11 5.77 -20.75
N ASN A 413 -0.55 5.18 -21.76
CA ASN A 413 -1.97 5.39 -22.01
C ASN A 413 -2.83 4.96 -20.82
N GLN A 414 -2.52 3.82 -20.21
CA GLN A 414 -3.22 3.37 -19.01
C GLN A 414 -2.98 4.31 -17.83
N ALA A 415 -1.74 4.75 -17.62
CA ALA A 415 -1.40 5.60 -16.48
C ALA A 415 -2.05 7.00 -16.61
N VAL A 416 -2.07 7.55 -17.82
CA VAL A 416 -2.80 8.80 -18.15
C VAL A 416 -4.31 8.62 -17.99
N PHE A 417 -4.88 7.50 -18.43
CA PHE A 417 -6.30 7.22 -18.25
C PHE A 417 -6.66 7.11 -16.76
N SER A 418 -5.86 6.39 -15.98
CA SER A 418 -6.00 6.29 -14.52
C SER A 418 -5.90 7.66 -13.84
N GLU A 419 -4.94 8.49 -14.25
CA GLU A 419 -4.78 9.87 -13.75
C GLU A 419 -6.03 10.72 -14.03
N ARG A 420 -6.59 10.63 -15.24
CA ARG A 420 -7.83 11.34 -15.62
C ARG A 420 -9.02 10.89 -14.78
N MET A 421 -9.18 9.58 -14.56
CA MET A 421 -10.29 9.04 -13.77
C MET A 421 -10.16 9.38 -12.27
N LYS A 422 -8.93 9.50 -11.75
CA LYS A 422 -8.64 9.83 -10.34
C LYS A 422 -8.61 11.35 -10.06
N GLY A 423 -9.21 12.18 -10.92
CA GLY A 423 -9.35 13.63 -10.67
C GLY A 423 -8.21 14.51 -11.20
N GLY A 424 -7.35 14.00 -12.09
CA GLY A 424 -6.48 14.82 -12.94
C GLY A 424 -5.28 15.49 -12.25
N SER A 425 -4.90 15.06 -11.04
CA SER A 425 -3.66 15.54 -10.42
C SER A 425 -2.44 14.95 -11.13
N VAL A 426 -1.55 15.81 -11.62
CA VAL A 426 -0.33 15.40 -12.33
C VAL A 426 0.50 14.43 -11.48
N ASN A 427 0.64 13.20 -11.95
CA ASN A 427 1.44 12.18 -11.27
C ASN A 427 2.87 12.17 -11.85
N SER A 428 3.87 12.44 -11.00
CA SER A 428 5.27 12.48 -11.43
C SER A 428 5.78 11.18 -12.02
N ASN A 429 5.21 10.03 -11.64
CA ASN A 429 5.52 8.74 -12.25
C ASN A 429 4.99 8.65 -13.68
N VAL A 430 3.78 9.15 -13.94
CA VAL A 430 3.20 9.22 -15.29
C VAL A 430 4.05 10.12 -16.19
N THR A 431 4.52 11.27 -15.66
CA THR A 431 5.45 12.14 -16.38
C THR A 431 6.76 11.43 -16.75
N LYS A 432 7.35 10.65 -15.83
CA LYS A 432 8.57 9.87 -16.10
C LYS A 432 8.35 8.78 -17.15
N GLU A 433 7.19 8.13 -17.14
CA GLU A 433 6.82 7.14 -18.16
C GLU A 433 6.65 7.80 -19.54
N ILE A 434 6.00 8.97 -19.61
CA ILE A 434 5.88 9.77 -20.84
C ILE A 434 7.27 10.16 -21.37
N GLN A 435 8.17 10.62 -20.49
CA GLN A 435 9.54 10.95 -20.87
C GLN A 435 10.32 9.73 -21.37
N THR A 436 10.13 8.58 -20.73
CA THR A 436 10.76 7.32 -21.14
C THR A 436 10.29 6.88 -22.51
N LEU A 437 8.97 6.90 -22.76
CA LEU A 437 8.39 6.62 -24.07
C LEU A 437 8.91 7.60 -25.14
N SER A 438 8.95 8.90 -24.82
CA SER A 438 9.46 9.93 -25.73
C SER A 438 10.92 9.68 -26.12
N ARG A 439 11.75 9.22 -25.17
CA ARG A 439 13.15 8.85 -25.45
C ARG A 439 13.24 7.63 -26.35
N MET A 440 12.44 6.59 -26.09
CA MET A 440 12.45 5.38 -26.91
C MET A 440 12.02 5.63 -28.35
N ILE A 441 11.01 6.50 -28.57
CA ILE A 441 10.59 6.92 -29.91
C ILE A 441 11.73 7.62 -30.64
N LYS A 442 12.44 8.55 -29.97
CA LYS A 442 13.60 9.24 -30.56
C LYS A 442 14.72 8.29 -30.95
N GLU A 443 15.03 7.30 -30.11
CA GLU A 443 16.05 6.29 -30.40
C GLU A 443 15.65 5.41 -31.60
N TYR A 444 14.38 5.02 -31.69
CA TYR A 444 13.85 4.26 -32.83
C TYR A 444 13.88 5.05 -34.14
N ASP A 445 13.52 6.34 -34.10
CA ASP A 445 13.59 7.22 -35.27
C ASP A 445 15.05 7.40 -35.74
N ALA A 446 16.00 7.57 -34.82
CA ALA A 446 17.42 7.65 -35.15
C ALA A 446 17.94 6.38 -35.83
N MET A 447 17.50 5.19 -35.39
CA MET A 447 17.85 3.90 -36.02
C MET A 447 17.20 3.68 -37.40
N ASN A 448 16.22 4.51 -37.78
CA ASN A 448 15.58 4.47 -39.08
C ASN A 448 16.13 5.52 -40.06
N GLN A 449 17.04 6.40 -39.62
CA GLN A 449 17.66 7.42 -40.46
C GLN A 449 18.89 6.95 -41.26
N ASP A 450 19.21 5.65 -41.27
CA ASP A 450 20.25 5.10 -42.16
C ASP A 450 19.74 4.95 -43.60
N GLY A 451 19.76 6.07 -44.32
CA GLY A 451 19.53 6.17 -45.75
C GLY A 451 20.20 7.43 -46.31
N THR A 452 21.50 7.32 -46.62
CA THR A 452 22.29 8.23 -47.48
C THR A 452 21.92 9.73 -47.44
N GLY A 453 22.56 10.47 -46.53
CA GLY A 453 22.68 11.92 -46.62
C GLY A 453 24.05 12.36 -46.12
N ILE A 454 24.90 12.86 -47.01
CA ILE A 454 26.16 13.52 -46.61
C ILE A 454 25.78 14.76 -45.81
N HIS A 455 26.00 14.73 -44.51
CA HIS A 455 25.74 15.86 -43.62
C HIS A 455 26.96 16.79 -43.62
N ILE A 456 26.94 17.85 -44.42
CA ILE A 456 27.86 18.98 -44.26
C ILE A 456 27.32 19.83 -43.10
N SER A 457 28.01 19.83 -41.97
CA SER A 457 27.67 20.67 -40.82
C SER A 457 28.25 22.07 -41.00
N ALA A 458 27.42 23.03 -41.39
CA ALA A 458 27.68 24.45 -41.14
C ALA A 458 27.09 24.80 -39.77
N LYS A 459 27.93 25.20 -38.81
CA LYS A 459 27.48 25.75 -37.53
C LYS A 459 26.82 27.11 -37.77
N GLY A 460 25.50 27.14 -37.66
CA GLY A 460 24.70 28.34 -37.41
C GLY A 460 23.77 28.02 -36.25
N GLU A 461 23.92 28.77 -35.15
CA GLU A 461 23.01 28.72 -34.00
C GLU A 461 21.61 29.15 -34.43
N GLU A 462 20.60 28.29 -34.20
CA GLU A 462 19.26 28.60 -33.68
C GLU A 462 18.36 27.36 -33.84
N SER A 463 18.18 26.61 -32.76
CA SER A 463 17.28 25.45 -32.73
C SER A 463 15.88 25.87 -32.31
N VAL A 464 14.96 25.99 -33.27
CA VAL A 464 13.52 26.07 -33.02
C VAL A 464 13.01 24.69 -32.58
N GLY A 465 12.34 24.63 -31.43
CA GLY A 465 11.98 23.40 -30.74
C GLY A 465 10.84 22.62 -31.42
N VAL A 466 10.96 21.30 -31.43
CA VAL A 466 9.99 20.32 -31.98
C VAL A 466 8.57 20.46 -31.39
N LEU A 467 8.44 21.05 -30.19
CA LEU A 467 7.14 21.31 -29.55
C LEU A 467 6.31 22.39 -30.27
N GLU A 468 6.95 23.34 -30.93
CA GLU A 468 6.28 24.46 -31.60
C GLU A 468 5.64 24.06 -32.94
N ARG A 469 6.17 22.98 -33.55
CA ARG A 469 5.61 22.37 -34.76
C ARG A 469 4.43 21.44 -34.50
N LEU A 470 4.29 20.91 -33.27
CA LEU A 470 3.23 19.96 -32.92
C LEU A 470 1.95 20.62 -32.39
N PHE A 471 2.00 21.88 -31.94
CA PHE A 471 0.85 22.54 -31.29
C PHE A 471 0.35 23.83 -31.96
N GLY A 472 0.88 24.19 -33.13
CA GLY A 472 0.42 25.34 -33.90
C GLY A 472 0.89 26.67 -33.31
N GLY A 473 1.70 27.40 -34.09
CA GLY A 473 2.22 28.71 -33.70
C GLY A 473 1.09 29.69 -33.35
N LYS A 474 1.14 30.24 -32.14
CA LYS A 474 0.34 31.40 -31.77
C LYS A 474 1.03 32.64 -32.30
N SER A 475 0.27 33.43 -33.06
CA SER A 475 0.60 34.79 -33.48
C SER A 475 1.09 35.65 -32.32
N GLU A 476 2.18 36.38 -32.54
CA GLU A 476 2.74 37.36 -31.62
C GLU A 476 1.73 38.46 -31.21
N PRO A 477 1.84 39.02 -30.00
CA PRO A 477 1.01 40.14 -29.57
C PRO A 477 1.48 41.44 -30.24
N LYS A 478 0.63 42.04 -31.07
CA LYS A 478 0.83 43.43 -31.51
C LYS A 478 0.82 44.36 -30.30
N THR A 479 1.88 45.16 -30.18
CA THR A 479 2.08 46.21 -29.19
C THR A 479 1.03 47.32 -29.36
N LYS A 480 0.60 47.89 -28.22
CA LYS A 480 -0.28 49.06 -28.10
C LYS A 480 0.36 50.33 -28.71
N THR A 481 0.35 50.51 -30.03
CA THR A 481 0.57 51.85 -30.63
C THR A 481 -0.03 52.03 -32.04
N GLU A 482 -0.91 51.15 -32.55
CA GLU A 482 -1.49 51.31 -33.90
C GLU A 482 -2.97 50.89 -34.00
N ILE A 483 -3.82 51.33 -33.05
CA ILE A 483 -5.30 51.26 -33.17
C ILE A 483 -5.92 52.60 -32.74
N LEU A 484 -5.37 53.69 -33.27
CA LEU A 484 -5.99 55.00 -33.25
C LEU A 484 -5.71 55.66 -34.60
N GLN A 485 -6.49 55.26 -35.60
CA GLN A 485 -6.87 56.00 -36.82
C GLN A 485 -7.42 54.99 -37.83
N ALA A 486 -8.59 55.30 -38.41
CA ALA A 486 -9.45 54.47 -39.28
C ALA A 486 -10.29 53.44 -38.48
N GLU A 487 -11.61 53.50 -38.38
CA GLU A 487 -12.65 54.22 -39.11
C GLU A 487 -13.85 54.44 -38.17
N GLU A 488 -14.07 55.68 -37.74
CA GLU A 488 -15.42 56.22 -37.61
C GLU A 488 -15.89 56.56 -39.03
N ALA A 489 -16.75 55.71 -39.57
CA ALA A 489 -17.72 56.04 -40.61
C ALA A 489 -18.81 54.97 -40.49
N GLU A 490 -19.85 55.22 -39.69
CA GLU A 490 -21.16 55.62 -40.23
C GLU A 490 -21.64 54.70 -41.34
N ILE A 491 -22.67 53.90 -41.04
CA ILE A 491 -23.89 53.68 -41.85
C ILE A 491 -24.71 52.60 -41.12
N ILE A 492 -25.81 53.01 -40.49
CA ILE A 492 -27.19 52.58 -40.77
C ILE A 492 -28.10 53.52 -39.95
N ASP A 493 -28.73 54.43 -40.68
CA ASP A 493 -30.04 55.00 -40.35
C ASP A 493 -30.98 54.37 -41.40
N GLU A 494 -31.92 53.55 -40.93
CA GLU A 494 -33.24 53.15 -41.48
C GLU A 494 -33.75 51.85 -40.83
#